data_AF-A0A3B9XGB6-F1
#
_entry.id   AF-A0A3B9XGB6-F1
#
_cell.length_a   1.000
_cell.length_b   1.000
_cell.length_c   1.000
_cell.angle_alpha   90.00
_cell.angle_beta   90.00
_cell.angle_gamma   90.00
#
_symmetry.space_group_name_H-M   'P 1'
#
loop_
_entity.id
_entity.type
_entity.pdbx_description
1 polymer ?
#
loop_
_entity_poly.entity_id
_entity_poly.type
_entity_poly.pdbx_seq_one_letter_code
_entity_poly.pdbx_strand_id
1 'polypeptide(L)'
;MFRNAIAALFLAFCSMSFAKTAEFTFSPHCTLTSVLNHLHLKYDPSLVRPEIVLQSEIPFSEFQDLIEKKWNLRPKGFLNIYMPKENKIFLVDDIEYYQKTGRFMDDSLAHEFTHYIQVVYQKTDLDGSSDKLEQEAIDVQNWYRESFLNTQKSPCEKSHKYILK
;
A
#
# COMPACT_ATOMS: atom_id res chain seq x y z
N MET A 1 35.65 52.90 30.56
CA MET A 1 35.49 51.45 30.76
C MET A 1 34.14 51.04 30.18
N PHE A 2 34.09 50.47 28.98
CA PHE A 2 32.87 49.88 28.43
C PHE A 2 33.21 48.48 27.91
N ARG A 3 32.64 47.46 28.56
CA ARG A 3 32.78 46.05 28.19
C ARG A 3 31.61 45.68 27.28
N ASN A 4 31.90 45.42 26.01
CA ASN A 4 30.95 44.83 25.07
C ASN A 4 30.82 43.34 25.38
N ALA A 5 29.62 42.88 25.74
CA ALA A 5 29.30 41.46 25.87
C ALA A 5 28.66 40.99 24.55
N ILE A 6 29.35 40.10 23.84
CA ILE A 6 28.85 39.41 22.65
C ILE A 6 28.02 38.22 23.14
N ALA A 7 26.71 38.28 22.96
CA ALA A 7 25.82 37.14 23.19
C ALA A 7 25.92 36.19 21.98
N ALA A 8 26.55 35.04 22.17
CA ALA A 8 26.58 33.97 21.18
C ALA A 8 25.24 33.20 21.22
N LEU A 9 24.42 33.39 20.18
CA LEU A 9 23.18 32.65 19.97
C LEU A 9 23.53 31.27 19.38
N PHE A 10 23.51 30.23 20.21
CA PHE A 10 23.61 28.85 19.76
C PHE A 10 22.29 28.43 19.11
N LEU A 11 22.24 28.42 17.78
CA LEU A 11 21.20 27.76 17.01
C LEU A 11 21.35 26.24 17.18
N ALA A 12 20.57 25.68 18.10
CA ALA A 12 20.42 24.22 18.21
C ALA A 12 19.67 23.72 16.97
N PHE A 13 20.42 23.17 16.00
CA PHE A 13 19.83 22.40 14.91
C PHE A 13 19.25 21.11 15.51
N CYS A 14 17.93 21.09 15.68
CA CYS A 14 17.20 19.87 15.96
C CYS A 14 17.25 19.02 14.68
N SER A 15 18.11 18.01 14.65
CA SER A 15 18.11 17.02 13.57
C SER A 15 16.79 16.26 13.60
N MET A 16 15.83 16.67 12.77
CA MET A 16 14.64 15.87 12.53
C MET A 16 15.09 14.61 11.78
N SER A 17 15.12 13.49 12.49
CA SER A 17 15.26 12.18 11.88
C SER A 17 13.95 11.87 11.17
N PHE A 18 13.93 12.05 9.86
CA PHE A 18 12.82 11.58 9.05
C PHE A 18 12.81 10.05 9.08
N ALA A 19 11.65 9.46 9.38
CA ALA A 19 11.47 8.02 9.26
C ALA A 19 11.80 7.60 7.83
N LYS A 20 12.58 6.52 7.69
CA LYS A 20 12.97 6.03 6.37
C LYS A 20 11.79 5.35 5.71
N THR A 21 11.50 5.75 4.47
CA THR A 21 10.41 5.16 3.71
C THR A 21 10.82 3.87 3.00
N ALA A 22 9.88 2.95 2.85
CA ALA A 22 9.96 1.82 1.95
C ALA A 22 9.65 2.28 0.52
N GLU A 23 10.24 1.60 -0.46
CA GLU A 23 10.02 1.87 -1.88
C GLU A 23 9.45 0.62 -2.54
N PHE A 24 8.70 0.81 -3.63
CA PHE A 24 8.21 -0.30 -4.42
C PHE A 24 9.36 -1.00 -5.11
N THR A 25 9.41 -2.32 -4.99
CA THR A 25 10.36 -3.15 -5.75
C THR A 25 9.94 -3.20 -7.22
N PHE A 26 8.63 -3.27 -7.47
CA PHE A 26 8.04 -3.37 -8.80
C PHE A 26 7.00 -2.29 -9.03
N SER A 27 6.77 -1.92 -10.30
CA SER A 27 5.76 -0.90 -10.59
C SER A 27 4.36 -1.36 -10.14
N PRO A 28 3.53 -0.48 -9.55
CA PRO A 28 2.16 -0.81 -9.19
C PRO A 28 1.33 -1.39 -10.32
N HIS A 29 1.60 -0.97 -11.56
CA HIS A 29 0.93 -1.52 -12.74
C HIS A 29 1.20 -3.02 -12.91
N CYS A 30 2.45 -3.46 -12.74
CA CYS A 30 2.80 -4.88 -12.84
C CYS A 30 2.19 -5.68 -11.70
N THR A 31 2.16 -5.13 -10.49
CA THR A 31 1.47 -5.75 -9.34
C THR A 31 0.00 -6.01 -9.69
N LEU A 32 -0.74 -4.98 -10.12
CA LEU A 32 -2.15 -5.10 -10.51
C LEU A 32 -2.36 -6.14 -11.62
N THR A 33 -1.55 -6.09 -12.68
CA THR A 33 -1.67 -7.05 -13.80
C THR A 33 -1.40 -8.48 -13.35
N SER A 34 -0.41 -8.71 -12.49
CA SER A 34 -0.13 -10.06 -11.97
C SER A 34 -1.24 -10.58 -11.06
N VAL A 35 -1.82 -9.72 -10.21
CA VAL A 35 -2.98 -10.11 -9.38
C VAL A 35 -4.19 -10.46 -10.26
N LEU A 36 -4.51 -9.62 -11.26
CA LEU A 36 -5.58 -9.94 -12.22
C LEU A 36 -5.34 -11.28 -12.92
N ASN A 37 -4.13 -11.54 -13.40
CA ASN A 37 -3.78 -12.80 -14.06
C ASN A 37 -3.91 -14.01 -13.11
N HIS A 38 -3.48 -13.86 -11.86
CA HIS A 38 -3.61 -14.89 -10.83
C HIS A 38 -5.09 -15.24 -10.57
N LEU A 39 -5.95 -14.23 -10.55
CA LEU A 39 -7.40 -14.38 -10.40
C LEU A 39 -8.13 -14.71 -11.73
N HIS A 40 -7.38 -15.03 -12.80
CA HIS A 40 -7.90 -15.35 -14.13
C HIS A 40 -8.79 -14.27 -14.76
N LEU A 41 -8.54 -13.01 -14.40
CA LEU A 41 -9.20 -11.83 -14.96
C LEU A 41 -8.30 -11.15 -15.99
N LYS A 42 -8.93 -10.47 -16.95
CA LYS A 42 -8.22 -9.70 -17.98
C LYS A 42 -8.12 -8.24 -17.55
N TYR A 43 -6.95 -7.64 -17.77
CA TYR A 43 -6.79 -6.20 -17.61
C TYR A 43 -7.70 -5.45 -18.58
N ASP A 44 -8.41 -4.45 -18.05
CA ASP A 44 -9.30 -3.58 -18.80
C ASP A 44 -8.81 -2.13 -18.62
N PRO A 45 -8.28 -1.49 -19.68
CA PRO A 45 -7.75 -0.14 -19.60
C PRO A 45 -8.83 0.93 -19.46
N SER A 46 -10.12 0.60 -19.63
CA SER A 46 -11.22 1.54 -19.44
C SER A 46 -11.62 1.74 -17.97
N LEU A 47 -11.20 0.83 -17.08
CA LEU A 47 -11.46 0.91 -15.65
C LEU A 47 -10.42 1.82 -14.98
N VAL A 48 -10.92 2.76 -14.17
CA VAL A 48 -10.08 3.73 -13.46
C VAL A 48 -9.35 3.03 -12.33
N ARG A 49 -8.02 2.95 -12.42
CA ARG A 49 -7.16 2.41 -11.37
C ARG A 49 -7.26 3.26 -10.10
N PRO A 50 -7.11 2.65 -8.92
CA PRO A 50 -7.09 3.42 -7.69
C PRO A 50 -5.84 4.30 -7.63
N GLU A 51 -5.99 5.49 -7.07
CA GLU A 51 -4.85 6.31 -6.66
C GLU A 51 -4.16 5.63 -5.47
N ILE A 52 -2.83 5.54 -5.51
CA ILE A 52 -2.04 5.02 -4.38
C ILE A 52 -1.53 6.24 -3.62
N VAL A 53 -1.85 6.29 -2.33
CA VAL A 53 -1.42 7.35 -1.42
C VAL A 53 -0.56 6.73 -0.34
N LEU A 54 0.69 7.16 -0.25
CA LEU A 54 1.61 6.65 0.77
C LEU A 54 1.42 7.41 2.08
N GLN A 55 1.70 6.74 3.21
CA GLN A 55 1.62 7.34 4.54
C GLN A 55 2.45 8.63 4.64
N SER A 56 3.62 8.70 4.00
CA SER A 56 4.45 9.91 3.99
C SER A 56 3.89 11.08 3.17
N GLU A 57 2.89 10.85 2.31
CA GLU A 57 2.34 11.86 1.38
C GLU A 57 1.13 12.60 1.94
N ILE A 58 0.54 12.11 3.03
CA ILE A 58 -0.70 12.64 3.60
C ILE A 58 -0.58 12.87 5.11
N PRO A 59 -1.13 13.97 5.66
CA PRO A 59 -1.21 14.14 7.10
C PRO A 59 -2.01 13.01 7.76
N PHE A 60 -1.51 12.46 8.88
CA PHE A 60 -2.22 11.40 9.60
C PHE A 60 -3.64 11.79 10.01
N SER A 61 -3.87 13.05 10.38
CA SER A 61 -5.20 13.55 10.72
C SER A 61 -6.19 13.44 9.54
N GLU A 62 -5.72 13.70 8.32
CA GLU A 62 -6.55 13.60 7.12
C GLU A 62 -6.92 12.14 6.83
N PHE A 63 -5.96 11.21 6.95
CA PHE A 63 -6.24 9.78 6.91
C PHE A 63 -7.27 9.38 7.97
N GLN A 64 -7.07 9.77 9.24
CA GLN A 64 -8.00 9.44 10.32
C GLN A 64 -9.43 9.92 10.04
N ASP A 65 -9.58 11.14 9.52
CA ASP A 65 -10.89 11.73 9.25
C ASP A 65 -11.62 10.98 8.12
N LEU A 66 -10.88 10.47 7.11
CA LEU A 66 -11.43 9.61 6.06
C LEU A 66 -11.94 8.27 6.60
N ILE A 67 -11.12 7.59 7.41
CA ILE A 67 -11.47 6.30 8.01
C ILE A 67 -12.65 6.45 8.98
N GLU A 68 -12.62 7.46 9.85
CA GLU A 68 -13.68 7.72 10.83
C GLU A 68 -15.01 8.03 10.14
N LYS A 69 -15.00 8.81 9.06
CA LYS A 69 -16.20 9.11 8.28
C LYS A 69 -16.85 7.85 7.67
N LYS A 70 -16.06 6.85 7.27
CA LYS A 70 -16.59 5.62 6.64
C LYS A 70 -17.02 4.57 7.66
N TRP A 71 -16.23 4.36 8.72
CA TRP A 71 -16.43 3.25 9.66
C TRP A 71 -16.77 3.67 11.09
N ASN A 72 -16.92 4.97 11.36
CA ASN A 72 -17.10 5.52 12.70
C ASN A 72 -16.01 5.03 13.68
N LEU A 73 -14.79 4.84 13.14
CA LEU A 73 -13.61 4.33 13.83
C LEU A 73 -12.44 5.26 13.57
N ARG A 74 -11.82 5.78 14.62
CA ARG A 74 -10.63 6.61 14.51
C ARG A 74 -9.36 5.77 14.72
N PRO A 75 -8.55 5.49 13.70
CA PRO A 75 -7.40 4.62 13.83
C PRO A 75 -6.28 5.31 14.62
N LYS A 76 -5.49 4.53 15.38
CA LYS A 76 -4.35 5.04 16.18
C LYS A 76 -3.02 5.06 15.41
N GLY A 77 -3.00 4.53 14.20
CA GLY A 77 -1.89 4.57 13.26
C GLY A 77 -2.38 4.37 11.83
N PHE A 78 -1.49 4.49 10.85
CA PHE A 78 -1.80 4.15 9.47
C PHE A 78 -2.03 2.64 9.30
N LEU A 79 -2.84 2.30 8.30
CA LEU A 79 -3.16 0.93 7.90
C LEU A 79 -3.13 0.88 6.37
N ASN A 80 -2.76 -0.28 5.81
CA ASN A 80 -2.99 -0.55 4.40
C ASN A 80 -4.50 -0.73 4.21
N ILE A 81 -5.09 0.01 3.27
CA ILE A 81 -6.53 -0.09 3.01
C ILE A 81 -6.93 0.47 1.65
N TYR A 82 -7.74 -0.29 0.92
CA TYR A 82 -8.51 0.21 -0.22
C TYR A 82 -9.83 0.86 0.25
N MET A 83 -10.07 2.09 -0.19
CA MET A 83 -11.31 2.84 0.02
C MET A 83 -12.11 2.91 -1.30
N PRO A 84 -13.17 2.08 -1.45
CA PRO A 84 -13.89 1.97 -2.73
C PRO A 84 -14.57 3.26 -3.20
N LYS A 85 -15.06 4.07 -2.27
CA LYS A 85 -15.81 5.29 -2.59
C LYS A 85 -14.90 6.37 -3.17
N GLU A 86 -13.70 6.50 -2.64
CA GLU A 86 -12.68 7.44 -3.08
C GLU A 86 -11.81 6.87 -4.21
N ASN A 87 -11.89 5.55 -4.45
CA ASN A 87 -11.01 4.79 -5.34
C ASN A 87 -9.52 5.05 -5.01
N LYS A 88 -9.19 4.93 -3.72
CA LYS A 88 -7.84 5.15 -3.20
C LYS A 88 -7.33 3.92 -2.47
N ILE A 89 -6.05 3.63 -2.60
CA ILE A 89 -5.32 2.69 -1.76
C ILE A 89 -4.38 3.52 -0.89
N PHE A 90 -4.56 3.42 0.43
CA PHE A 90 -3.60 3.96 1.39
C PHE A 90 -2.61 2.86 1.76
N LEU A 91 -1.32 3.18 1.79
CA LEU A 91 -0.27 2.25 2.21
C LEU A 91 0.60 2.86 3.29
N VAL A 92 0.93 2.03 4.28
CA VAL A 92 2.06 2.27 5.16
C VAL A 92 3.33 2.20 4.32
N ASP A 93 4.19 3.21 4.40
CA ASP A 93 5.49 3.22 3.73
C ASP A 93 6.64 3.33 4.74
N ASP A 94 6.41 2.96 6.00
CA ASP A 94 7.45 2.87 7.02
C ASP A 94 8.33 1.62 6.83
N ILE A 95 9.63 1.80 6.64
CA ILE A 95 10.55 0.67 6.46
C ILE A 95 10.62 -0.25 7.70
N GLU A 96 10.48 0.31 8.91
CA GLU A 96 10.58 -0.46 10.16
C GLU A 96 9.38 -1.40 10.31
N TYR A 97 8.20 -0.96 9.87
CA TYR A 97 7.00 -1.80 9.81
C TYR A 97 7.24 -3.06 8.97
N TYR A 98 7.81 -2.90 7.78
CA TYR A 98 8.07 -4.02 6.87
C TYR A 98 9.18 -4.95 7.38
N GLN A 99 10.25 -4.39 7.94
CA GLN A 99 11.31 -5.16 8.56
C GLN A 99 10.82 -6.01 9.74
N LYS A 100 9.98 -5.42 10.60
CA LYS A 100 9.42 -6.11 11.78
C LYS A 100 8.45 -7.22 11.42
N THR A 101 7.66 -7.04 10.37
CA THR A 101 6.60 -7.97 9.97
C THR A 101 7.06 -9.04 8.98
N GLY A 102 8.23 -8.87 8.36
CA GLY A 102 8.67 -9.74 7.25
C GLY A 102 7.75 -9.64 6.03
N ARG A 103 7.11 -8.48 5.86
CA ARG A 103 6.25 -8.13 4.72
C ARG A 103 6.98 -7.16 3.82
N PHE A 104 6.42 -6.93 2.64
CA PHE A 104 6.90 -5.95 1.68
C PHE A 104 5.78 -5.01 1.27
N MET A 105 6.13 -3.77 0.89
CA MET A 105 5.14 -2.80 0.41
C MET A 105 4.40 -3.31 -0.83
N ASP A 106 5.10 -4.01 -1.74
CA ASP A 106 4.51 -4.62 -2.92
C ASP A 106 3.47 -5.72 -2.61
N ASP A 107 3.69 -6.54 -1.55
CA ASP A 107 2.71 -7.56 -1.17
C ASP A 107 1.48 -6.96 -0.50
N SER A 108 1.67 -5.88 0.26
CA SER A 108 0.57 -5.12 0.86
C SER A 108 -0.24 -4.43 -0.23
N LEU A 109 0.41 -3.90 -1.27
CA LEU A 109 -0.30 -3.38 -2.44
C LEU A 109 -1.05 -4.49 -3.20
N ALA A 110 -0.50 -5.70 -3.32
CA ALA A 110 -1.21 -6.82 -3.93
C ALA A 110 -2.47 -7.22 -3.16
N HIS A 111 -2.42 -7.16 -1.82
CA HIS A 111 -3.59 -7.31 -0.95
C HIS A 111 -4.67 -6.28 -1.29
N GLU A 112 -4.33 -4.99 -1.24
CA GLU A 112 -5.31 -3.92 -1.49
C GLU A 112 -5.84 -3.91 -2.93
N PHE A 113 -5.02 -4.28 -3.92
CA PHE A 113 -5.51 -4.48 -5.27
C PHE A 113 -6.53 -5.61 -5.38
N THR A 114 -6.46 -6.63 -4.52
CA THR A 114 -7.47 -7.69 -4.49
C THR A 114 -8.83 -7.12 -4.11
N HIS A 115 -8.90 -6.24 -3.11
CA HIS A 115 -10.14 -5.54 -2.76
C HIS A 115 -10.64 -4.62 -3.88
N TYR A 116 -9.75 -3.88 -4.55
CA TYR A 116 -10.11 -3.13 -5.76
C TYR A 116 -10.71 -4.05 -6.83
N ILE A 117 -10.11 -5.21 -7.08
CA ILE A 117 -10.58 -6.17 -8.07
C ILE A 117 -11.94 -6.76 -7.67
N GLN A 118 -12.12 -7.13 -6.42
CA GLN A 118 -13.40 -7.62 -5.88
C GLN A 118 -14.53 -6.61 -6.13
N VAL A 119 -14.31 -5.32 -5.86
CA VAL A 119 -15.33 -4.29 -6.11
C VAL A 119 -15.51 -4.01 -7.60
N VAL A 120 -14.42 -3.75 -8.32
CA VAL A 120 -14.50 -3.13 -9.64
C VAL A 120 -14.66 -4.16 -10.75
N TYR A 121 -14.00 -5.31 -10.66
CA TYR A 121 -14.10 -6.39 -11.66
C TYR A 121 -15.19 -7.39 -11.32
N GLN A 122 -15.29 -7.80 -10.05
CA GLN A 122 -16.21 -8.86 -9.63
C GLN A 122 -17.57 -8.32 -9.14
N LYS A 123 -17.71 -6.99 -8.99
CA LYS A 123 -18.94 -6.32 -8.53
C LYS A 123 -19.38 -6.75 -7.13
N THR A 124 -18.42 -7.09 -6.28
CA THR A 124 -18.64 -7.48 -4.89
C THR A 124 -18.83 -6.24 -4.02
N ASP A 125 -19.72 -6.34 -3.03
CA ASP A 125 -19.85 -5.34 -1.98
C ASP A 125 -18.88 -5.65 -0.83
N LEU A 126 -18.09 -4.65 -0.42
CA LEU A 126 -17.19 -4.76 0.73
C LEU A 126 -17.83 -4.26 2.04
N ASP A 127 -19.02 -3.65 1.98
CA ASP A 127 -19.74 -3.23 3.18
C ASP A 127 -20.24 -4.49 3.92
N GLY A 128 -19.58 -4.81 5.04
CA GLY A 128 -19.77 -6.07 5.77
C GLY A 128 -18.85 -7.20 5.29
N SER A 129 -17.68 -6.85 4.73
CA SER A 129 -16.62 -7.76 4.26
C SER A 129 -16.61 -9.08 5.01
N SER A 130 -17.07 -10.14 4.34
CA SER A 130 -17.03 -11.48 4.92
C SER A 130 -15.58 -11.91 5.11
N ASP A 131 -15.30 -12.71 6.14
CA ASP A 131 -13.99 -13.33 6.38
C ASP A 131 -13.39 -13.99 5.12
N LYS A 132 -14.23 -14.42 4.18
CA LYS A 132 -13.81 -14.99 2.90
C LYS A 132 -13.08 -14.00 1.98
N LEU A 133 -13.52 -12.74 1.91
CA LEU A 133 -12.93 -11.74 0.99
C LEU A 133 -11.57 -11.29 1.50
N GLU A 134 -11.46 -11.11 2.81
CA GLU A 134 -10.19 -10.86 3.49
C GLU A 134 -9.23 -12.04 3.32
N GLN A 135 -9.73 -13.28 3.50
CA GLN A 135 -8.90 -14.46 3.31
C GLN A 135 -8.36 -14.58 1.87
N GLU A 136 -9.16 -14.27 0.85
CA GLU A 136 -8.69 -14.23 -0.53
C GLU A 136 -7.58 -13.18 -0.72
N ALA A 137 -7.74 -11.98 -0.15
CA ALA A 137 -6.71 -10.94 -0.21
C ALA A 137 -5.42 -11.36 0.52
N ILE A 138 -5.52 -12.04 1.66
CA ILE A 138 -4.38 -12.64 2.38
C ILE A 138 -3.69 -13.72 1.53
N ASP A 139 -4.46 -14.59 0.86
CA ASP A 139 -3.92 -15.65 0.03
C ASP A 139 -3.17 -15.08 -1.18
N VAL A 140 -3.74 -14.06 -1.85
CA VAL A 140 -3.08 -13.32 -2.93
C VAL A 140 -1.82 -12.62 -2.44
N GLN A 141 -1.87 -11.96 -1.28
CA GLN A 141 -0.70 -11.31 -0.69
C GLN A 141 0.45 -12.29 -0.47
N ASN A 142 0.16 -13.46 0.11
CA ASN A 142 1.15 -14.49 0.37
C ASN A 142 1.71 -15.05 -0.94
N TRP A 143 0.83 -15.38 -1.90
CA TRP A 143 1.23 -15.84 -3.23
C TRP A 143 2.16 -14.84 -3.93
N TYR A 144 1.82 -13.55 -3.91
CA TYR A 144 2.60 -12.51 -4.59
C TYR A 144 4.01 -12.41 -3.99
N ARG A 145 4.11 -12.38 -2.65
CA ARG A 145 5.39 -12.35 -1.94
C ARG A 145 6.25 -13.57 -2.28
N GLU A 146 5.67 -14.77 -2.23
CA GLU A 146 6.38 -16.01 -2.50
C GLU A 146 6.82 -16.13 -3.97
N SER A 147 6.01 -15.64 -4.89
CA SER A 147 6.27 -15.76 -6.33
C SER A 147 7.31 -14.78 -6.83
N PHE A 148 7.31 -13.53 -6.33
CA PHE A 148 8.07 -12.44 -6.92
C PHE A 148 9.10 -11.81 -5.98
N LEU A 149 8.74 -11.59 -4.70
CA LEU A 149 9.60 -10.83 -3.78
C LEU A 149 10.68 -11.71 -3.17
N ASN A 150 10.32 -12.91 -2.72
CA ASN A 150 11.28 -13.87 -2.19
C ASN A 150 12.20 -14.47 -3.26
N THR A 151 11.76 -14.49 -4.52
CA THR A 151 12.54 -15.03 -5.65
C THR A 151 13.22 -13.96 -6.49
N GLN A 152 12.89 -12.68 -6.25
CA GLN A 152 13.28 -11.53 -7.07
C GLN A 152 12.90 -11.66 -8.56
N LYS A 153 11.91 -12.51 -8.89
CA LYS A 153 11.36 -12.59 -10.24
C LYS A 153 10.45 -11.40 -10.51
N SER A 154 10.58 -10.82 -11.69
CA SER A 154 9.74 -9.68 -12.06
C SER A 154 8.29 -10.12 -12.30
N PRO A 155 7.29 -9.45 -11.69
CA PRO A 155 5.88 -9.63 -12.03
C PRO A 155 5.53 -9.05 -13.41
N CYS A 156 6.39 -8.20 -13.98
CA CYS A 156 6.19 -7.60 -15.30
C CYS A 156 6.56 -8.55 -16.45
N GLU A 157 7.32 -9.61 -16.18
CA GLU A 157 7.64 -10.61 -17.19
C GLU A 157 6.36 -11.37 -17.53
N LYS A 158 5.90 -11.21 -18.78
CA LYS A 158 4.73 -11.93 -19.29
C LYS A 158 4.87 -13.41 -18.91
N SER A 159 3.93 -13.93 -18.13
CA SER A 159 3.80 -15.34 -17.81
C SER A 159 3.41 -16.13 -19.07
N HIS A 160 4.29 -16.18 -20.07
CA HIS A 160 4.19 -16.98 -21.28
C HIS A 160 4.59 -18.43 -20.97
N LYS A 161 3.91 -19.09 -20.02
CA LYS A 161 3.95 -20.55 -19.89
C LYS A 161 2.60 -21.09 -19.42
N TYR A 162 1.54 -20.81 -20.18
CA TYR A 162 0.50 -21.82 -20.33
C TYR A 162 1.04 -22.84 -21.34
N ILE A 163 1.64 -23.92 -20.83
CA ILE A 163 1.78 -25.15 -21.59
C ILE A 163 0.35 -25.70 -21.67
N LEU A 164 -0.34 -25.42 -22.78
CA LEU A 164 -1.53 -26.17 -23.16
C LEU A 164 -1.06 -27.61 -23.42
N LYS A 165 -1.59 -28.56 -22.64
CA LYS A 165 -1.64 -29.97 -23.02
C LYS A 165 -2.97 -30.23 -23.71
#